data_AF-A0A9P6ADS1-F1
#
_entry.id   AF-A0A9P6ADS1-F1
#
_cell.length_a   1.000
_cell.length_b   1.000
_cell.length_c   1.000
_cell.angle_alpha   90.00
_cell.angle_beta   90.00
_cell.angle_gamma   90.00
#
_symmetry.space_group_name_H-M   'P 1'
#
loop_
_entity.id
_entity.type
_entity.pdbx_description
1 polymer ?
#
loop_
_entity_poly.entity_id
_entity_poly.type
_entity_poly.pdbx_seq_one_letter_code
_entity_poly.pdbx_strand_id
1 'polypeptide(L)'
;MRGKNGIPSGPYVPQEIESEGLLKMDVDQPLWEDVYIADFPDGKVPDWLEDESLCTGITAAQEAINCKQDLLRCCMEHSNLHAWYKSEFTATKRACDLSSGVLVLFTMV
;
A
#
# COMPACT_ATOMS: atom_id res chain seq x y z
N MET A 1 31.79 -3.76 -12.69
CA MET A 1 32.10 -3.43 -11.27
C MET A 1 32.19 -4.73 -10.48
N ARG A 2 33.37 -5.14 -10.02
CA ARG A 2 33.57 -6.42 -9.31
C ARG A 2 34.36 -6.16 -8.04
N GLY A 3 33.68 -6.17 -6.90
CA GLY A 3 34.32 -6.12 -5.57
C GLY A 3 35.06 -7.43 -5.26
N LYS A 4 36.03 -7.37 -4.35
CA LYS A 4 36.71 -8.59 -3.85
C LYS A 4 35.68 -9.54 -3.21
N ASN A 5 35.84 -10.84 -3.44
CA ASN A 5 35.01 -11.92 -2.91
C ASN A 5 33.53 -11.94 -3.35
N GLY A 6 33.17 -11.26 -4.44
CA GLY A 6 31.80 -11.32 -4.98
C GLY A 6 30.77 -10.50 -4.20
N ILE A 7 31.21 -9.71 -3.22
CA ILE A 7 30.38 -8.76 -2.48
C ILE A 7 30.38 -7.44 -3.27
N PRO A 8 29.22 -6.90 -3.69
CA PRO A 8 29.12 -5.56 -4.26
C PRO A 8 29.67 -4.54 -3.25
N SER A 9 30.49 -3.60 -3.72
CA SER A 9 31.11 -2.58 -2.88
C SER A 9 30.06 -1.58 -2.37
N GLY A 10 29.37 -1.94 -1.28
CA GLY A 10 28.52 -1.09 -0.44
C GLY A 10 27.24 -0.54 -1.09
N PRO A 11 26.10 -0.48 -0.36
CA PRO A 11 24.99 0.36 -0.78
C PRO A 11 25.42 1.83 -0.68
N TYR A 12 25.02 2.64 -1.66
CA TYR A 12 24.95 4.09 -1.51
C TYR A 12 24.21 4.38 -0.20
N VAL A 13 24.91 4.94 0.78
CA VAL A 13 24.30 5.36 2.05
C VAL A 13 23.72 6.75 1.78
N PRO A 14 22.39 6.94 1.86
CA PRO A 14 21.80 8.26 1.72
C PRO A 14 22.40 9.22 2.76
N GLN A 15 22.49 10.50 2.41
CA GLN A 15 22.94 11.52 3.35
C GLN A 15 22.07 11.49 4.62
N GLU A 16 22.69 11.68 5.78
CA GLU A 16 21.99 11.75 7.06
C GLU A 16 20.99 12.92 7.02
N ILE A 17 19.71 12.60 7.25
CA ILE A 17 18.64 13.58 7.25
C ILE A 17 18.67 14.31 8.60
N GLU A 18 18.75 15.65 8.57
CA GLU A 18 18.66 16.46 9.78
C GLU A 18 17.30 16.26 10.46
N SER A 19 17.31 15.69 11.66
CA SER A 19 16.08 15.36 12.40
C SER A 19 15.34 16.60 12.94
N GLU A 20 16.07 17.70 13.18
CA GLU A 20 15.54 18.95 13.71
C GLU A 20 14.83 19.76 12.60
N GLY A 21 13.62 19.34 12.23
CA GLY A 21 12.87 20.04 11.18
C GLY A 21 12.02 19.15 10.29
N LEU A 22 12.17 17.82 10.40
CA LEU A 22 11.37 16.83 9.66
C LEU A 22 9.86 17.06 9.75
N LEU A 23 9.36 17.49 10.92
CA LEU A 23 7.93 17.76 11.15
C LEU A 23 7.49 19.17 10.69
N LYS A 24 8.44 20.00 10.27
CA LYS A 24 8.27 21.31 9.63
C LYS A 24 8.67 21.23 8.16
N MET A 25 8.48 20.07 7.54
CA MET A 25 8.79 19.80 6.14
C MET A 25 8.07 20.82 5.25
N ASP A 26 8.84 21.77 4.72
CA ASP A 26 8.46 22.65 3.62
C ASP A 26 8.91 22.01 2.29
N VAL A 27 8.23 22.32 1.18
CA VAL A 27 8.53 21.77 -0.15
C VAL A 27 9.94 22.18 -0.61
N ASP A 28 10.49 23.27 -0.08
CA ASP A 28 11.84 23.76 -0.38
C ASP A 28 12.95 23.04 0.42
N GLN A 29 12.63 22.06 1.26
CA GLN A 29 13.62 21.31 2.04
C GLN A 29 14.38 20.30 1.14
N PRO A 30 15.69 20.06 1.38
CA PRO A 30 16.53 19.13 0.59
C PRO A 30 16.05 17.66 0.58
N LEU A 31 15.00 17.33 1.32
CA LEU A 31 14.39 16.00 1.28
C LEU A 31 13.72 15.71 -0.07
N TRP A 32 13.24 16.77 -0.74
CA TRP A 32 12.64 16.70 -2.08
C TRP A 32 13.71 16.83 -3.16
N GLU A 33 14.86 16.18 -2.98
CA GLU A 33 15.84 16.02 -4.05
C GLU A 33 15.16 15.25 -5.20
N ASP A 34 14.75 16.02 -6.20
CA ASP A 34 14.28 15.51 -7.46
C ASP A 34 15.42 14.69 -8.07
N VAL A 35 15.37 13.37 -7.92
CA VAL A 35 16.42 12.45 -8.38
C VAL A 35 16.65 12.54 -9.89
N TYR A 36 15.71 13.14 -10.62
CA TYR A 36 15.78 13.45 -12.03
C TYR A 36 16.46 14.80 -12.37
N ILE A 37 16.74 15.65 -11.37
CA ILE A 37 17.42 16.96 -11.49
C ILE A 37 18.74 16.98 -10.71
N ALA A 38 18.95 16.06 -9.76
CA ALA A 38 20.14 16.02 -8.92
C ALA A 38 21.41 15.67 -9.71
N ASP A 39 22.48 16.44 -9.50
CA ASP A 39 23.82 16.09 -9.95
C ASP A 39 24.34 14.92 -9.12
N PHE A 40 24.46 13.74 -9.73
CA PHE A 40 25.02 12.57 -9.06
C PHE A 40 26.50 12.82 -8.68
N PRO A 41 27.00 12.34 -7.52
CA PRO A 41 28.33 12.68 -6.98
C PRO A 41 29.52 12.40 -7.91
N ASP A 42 29.33 11.51 -8.89
CA ASP A 42 30.30 11.10 -9.91
C ASP A 42 29.84 11.43 -11.34
N GLY A 43 28.74 12.16 -11.50
CA GLY A 43 28.06 12.40 -12.79
C GLY A 43 27.49 11.13 -13.42
N LYS A 44 27.52 9.98 -12.72
CA LYS A 44 27.00 8.72 -13.22
C LYS A 44 25.57 8.54 -12.73
N VAL A 45 24.64 8.55 -13.67
CA VAL A 45 23.25 8.21 -13.38
C VAL A 45 23.17 6.73 -12.98
N PRO A 46 22.46 6.37 -11.89
CA PRO A 46 22.26 4.98 -11.53
C PRO A 46 21.51 4.21 -12.61
N ASP A 47 21.92 2.97 -12.84
CA ASP A 47 21.32 2.13 -13.88
C ASP A 47 19.79 1.95 -13.66
N TRP A 48 19.31 1.95 -12.41
CA TRP A 48 17.86 1.85 -12.11
C TRP A 48 17.04 3.08 -12.51
N LEU A 49 17.71 4.15 -12.95
CA LEU A 49 17.10 5.39 -13.43
C LEU A 49 17.30 5.60 -14.94
N GLU A 50 18.38 5.08 -15.53
CA GLU A 50 18.73 5.26 -16.95
C GLU A 50 18.50 3.99 -17.81
N ASP A 51 18.68 2.79 -17.27
CA ASP A 51 18.49 1.54 -18.00
C ASP A 51 16.99 1.20 -18.06
N GLU A 52 16.39 1.46 -19.23
CA GLU A 52 14.98 1.17 -19.50
C GLU A 52 14.59 -0.29 -19.21
N SER A 53 15.50 -1.25 -19.45
CA SER A 53 15.25 -2.66 -19.15
C SER A 53 15.18 -2.90 -17.64
N LEU A 54 16.04 -2.23 -16.87
CA LEU A 54 16.04 -2.34 -15.42
C LEU A 54 14.82 -1.64 -14.81
N CYS A 55 14.50 -0.42 -15.26
CA CYS A 55 13.30 0.32 -14.87
C CYS A 55 12.03 -0.51 -15.12
N THR A 56 11.88 -1.04 -16.33
CA THR A 56 10.74 -1.89 -16.70
C THR A 56 10.68 -3.16 -15.85
N GLY A 57 11.84 -3.77 -15.57
CA GLY A 57 11.94 -4.95 -14.71
C GLY A 57 11.50 -4.67 -13.26
N ILE A 58 11.91 -3.54 -12.68
CA ILE A 58 11.52 -3.12 -11.33
C ILE A 58 10.00 -2.89 -11.27
N THR A 59 9.46 -2.13 -12.22
CA THR A 59 8.01 -1.86 -12.29
C THR A 59 7.21 -3.15 -12.41
N ALA A 60 7.59 -4.04 -13.33
CA ALA A 60 6.91 -5.32 -13.51
C ALA A 60 6.97 -6.21 -12.25
N ALA A 61 8.11 -6.22 -11.55
CA ALA A 61 8.26 -6.96 -10.29
C ALA A 61 7.36 -6.39 -9.19
N GLN A 62 7.28 -5.06 -9.08
CA GLN A 62 6.40 -4.38 -8.12
C GLN A 62 4.92 -4.61 -8.44
N GLU A 63 4.52 -4.51 -9.71
CA GLU A 63 3.16 -4.80 -10.15
C GLU A 63 2.76 -6.24 -9.80
N ALA A 64 3.63 -7.22 -10.05
CA ALA A 64 3.35 -8.61 -9.70
C ALA A 64 3.14 -8.81 -8.18
N ILE A 65 3.95 -8.15 -7.35
CA ILE A 65 3.82 -8.18 -5.89
C ILE A 65 2.50 -7.52 -5.45
N ASN A 66 2.22 -6.32 -5.99
CA ASN A 66 1.02 -5.55 -5.68
C ASN A 66 -0.24 -6.33 -6.06
N CYS A 67 -0.30 -6.91 -7.26
CA CYS A 67 -1.42 -7.73 -7.71
C CYS A 67 -1.67 -8.92 -6.76
N LYS A 68 -0.61 -9.58 -6.28
CA LYS A 68 -0.74 -10.67 -5.32
C LYS A 68 -1.32 -10.19 -3.97
N GLN A 69 -0.84 -9.05 -3.49
CA GLN A 69 -1.33 -8.45 -2.24
C GLN A 69 -2.80 -8.00 -2.37
N ASP A 70 -3.15 -7.37 -3.49
CA ASP A 70 -4.52 -6.94 -3.76
C ASP A 70 -5.48 -8.12 -3.87
N LEU A 71 -5.08 -9.22 -4.53
CA LEU A 71 -5.89 -10.44 -4.56
C LEU A 71 -6.18 -10.97 -3.15
N LEU A 72 -5.14 -11.03 -2.30
CA LEU A 72 -5.31 -11.44 -0.90
C LEU A 72 -6.27 -10.51 -0.15
N ARG A 73 -6.12 -9.19 -0.34
CA ARG A 73 -7.00 -8.18 0.27
C ARG A 73 -8.44 -8.35 -0.21
N CYS A 74 -8.68 -8.50 -1.51
CA CYS A 74 -10.01 -8.74 -2.06
C CYS A 74 -10.66 -10.01 -1.50
N CYS A 75 -9.91 -11.11 -1.34
CA CYS A 75 -10.45 -12.33 -0.73
C CYS A 75 -10.88 -12.12 0.73
N MET A 76 -10.10 -11.36 1.50
CA MET A 76 -10.44 -11.01 2.89
C MET A 76 -11.66 -10.09 2.94
N GLU A 77 -11.69 -9.03 2.14
CA GLU A 77 -12.80 -8.09 2.05
C GLU A 77 -14.11 -8.79 1.65
N HIS A 78 -14.05 -9.66 0.64
CA HIS A 78 -15.19 -10.49 0.23
C HIS A 78 -15.72 -11.33 1.39
N SER A 79 -14.83 -12.01 2.12
CA SER A 79 -15.20 -12.86 3.26
C SER A 79 -15.84 -12.04 4.39
N ASN A 80 -15.28 -10.87 4.68
CA ASN A 80 -15.80 -9.95 5.70
C ASN A 80 -17.17 -9.40 5.32
N LEU A 81 -17.35 -8.94 4.08
CA LEU A 81 -18.63 -8.42 3.58
C LEU A 81 -19.71 -9.49 3.62
N HIS A 82 -19.39 -10.73 3.23
CA HIS A 82 -20.36 -11.81 3.27
C HIS A 82 -20.76 -12.17 4.71
N ALA A 83 -19.79 -12.22 5.64
CA ALA A 83 -20.08 -12.47 7.05
C ALA A 83 -20.96 -11.35 7.64
N TRP A 84 -20.61 -10.09 7.36
CA TRP A 84 -21.38 -8.92 7.79
C TRP A 84 -22.80 -8.95 7.22
N TYR A 85 -22.96 -9.16 5.91
CA TYR A 85 -24.28 -9.23 5.26
C TYR A 85 -25.16 -10.33 5.86
N LYS A 86 -24.61 -11.52 6.10
CA LYS A 86 -25.36 -12.62 6.73
C LYS A 86 -25.85 -12.24 8.13
N SER A 87 -25.00 -11.59 8.92
CA SER A 87 -25.35 -11.11 10.25
C SER A 87 -26.48 -10.07 10.17
N GLU A 88 -26.31 -9.06 9.30
CA GLU A 88 -27.26 -7.95 9.15
C GLU A 88 -28.62 -8.43 8.63
N PHE A 89 -28.61 -9.30 7.62
CA PHE A 89 -29.80 -9.91 7.07
C PHE A 89 -30.55 -10.73 8.14
N THR A 90 -29.83 -11.50 8.94
CA THR A 90 -30.43 -12.30 10.02
C THR A 90 -31.04 -11.42 11.10
N ALA A 91 -30.35 -10.35 11.49
CA ALA A 91 -30.85 -9.38 12.48
C ALA A 91 -32.12 -8.68 11.96
N THR A 92 -32.09 -8.20 10.71
CA THR A 92 -33.23 -7.54 10.05
C THR A 92 -34.43 -8.48 9.95
N LYS A 93 -34.21 -9.72 9.49
CA LYS A 93 -35.28 -10.72 9.38
C LYS A 93 -35.94 -10.98 10.73
N ARG A 94 -35.14 -11.16 11.79
CA ARG A 94 -35.67 -11.31 13.15
C ARG A 94 -36.50 -10.11 13.57
N ALA A 95 -36.03 -8.89 13.33
CA ALA A 95 -36.79 -7.68 13.66
C ALA A 95 -38.13 -7.61 12.90
N CYS A 96 -38.16 -7.98 11.62
CA CYS A 96 -39.40 -8.06 10.84
C CYS A 96 -40.36 -9.14 11.36
N ASP A 97 -39.85 -10.31 11.71
CA ASP A 97 -40.66 -11.41 12.26
C ASP A 97 -41.26 -11.02 13.62
N LEU A 98 -40.47 -10.38 14.49
CA LEU A 98 -40.97 -9.86 15.78
C LEU A 98 -42.01 -8.75 15.58
N SER A 99 -41.77 -7.79 14.69
CA SER A 99 -42.73 -6.72 14.38
C SER A 99 -44.06 -7.29 13.86
N SER A 100 -43.98 -8.30 13.00
CA SER A 100 -45.15 -9.01 12.47
C SER A 100 -45.90 -9.78 13.55
N GLY A 101 -45.18 -10.44 14.47
CA GLY A 101 -45.78 -11.14 15.63
C GLY A 101 -46.42 -10.19 16.65
N VAL A 102 -45.81 -9.03 16.88
CA VAL A 102 -46.36 -7.97 17.74
C VAL A 102 -47.65 -7.40 17.15
N LEU A 103 -47.71 -7.18 15.83
CA LEU A 103 -48.92 -6.70 15.16
C LEU A 103 -50.10 -7.71 15.25
N VAL A 104 -49.81 -9.01 15.24
CA VAL A 104 -50.83 -10.07 15.43
C VAL A 104 -51.38 -10.08 16.86
N LEU A 105 -50.53 -9.85 17.87
CA LEU A 105 -50.98 -9.78 19.27
C LEU A 105 -51.87 -8.55 19.54
N PHE A 106 -51.59 -7.40 18.92
CA PHE A 106 -52.41 -6.19 19.07
C PHE A 106 -53.74 -6.22 18.30
N THR A 107 -53.91 -7.12 17.34
CA THR A 107 -55.16 -7.26 16.57
C THR A 107 -56.08 -8.37 17.09
N MET A 108 -55.62 -9.19 18.04
CA MET A 108 -56.40 -10.24 18.70
C MET A 108 -56.90 -9.85 20.12
N VAL A 109 -56.73 -8.60 20.55
CA VAL A 109 -57.27 -8.06 21.82
C VAL A 109 -58.38 -7.06 21.55
#